data_AF-A0A9Y2NL34-F1
#
_entry.id   AF-A0A9Y2NL34-F1
#
_cell.length_a   1.000
_cell.length_b   1.000
_cell.length_c   1.000
_cell.angle_alpha   90.00
_cell.angle_beta   90.00
_cell.angle_gamma   90.00
#
_symmetry.space_group_name_H-M   'P 1'
#
loop_
_entity.id
_entity.type
_entity.pdbx_description
1 polymer ?
#
loop_
_entity_poly.entity_id
_entity_poly.type
_entity_poly.pdbx_seq_one_letter_code
_entity_poly.pdbx_strand_id
1 'polypeptide(L)'
;MFVVATPARAIDGKKLIDAVPSLARIARENGVRLSFVGGAASLLVAEGGPRLFDTPEFPAEYKDEAGSHAGVLGLLREQPEGLDWFYVSPAAEFGAWTPGERRGEFRIGGDVLVTDENGKSHIGGDDFAIAYVDEIEQPKHRRARFTVAY
;
A
#
# COMPACT_ATOMS: atom_id res chain seq x y z
N MET A 1 6.58 13.21 10.36
CA MET A 1 5.99 12.05 9.66
C MET A 1 7.12 11.14 9.17
N PHE A 2 6.91 9.83 9.16
CA PHE A 2 7.81 8.86 8.53
C PHE A 2 7.17 8.24 7.29
N VAL A 3 7.86 8.32 6.16
CA VAL A 3 7.47 7.69 4.88
C VAL A 3 8.40 6.49 4.66
N VAL A 4 7.82 5.32 4.44
CA VAL A 4 8.56 4.09 4.14
C VAL A 4 8.20 3.65 2.72
N ALA A 5 9.15 3.82 1.81
CA ALA A 5 9.04 3.46 0.39
C ALA A 5 10.23 2.57 0.00
N THR A 6 10.25 1.36 0.54
CA THR A 6 11.30 0.37 0.27
C THR A 6 10.69 -0.82 -0.44
N PRO A 7 11.41 -1.46 -1.38
CA PRO A 7 10.92 -2.67 -2.00
C PRO A 7 10.74 -3.77 -0.95
N ALA A 8 9.78 -4.66 -1.16
CA ALA A 8 9.52 -5.73 -0.21
C ALA A 8 10.55 -6.87 -0.27
N ARG A 9 11.34 -6.95 -1.36
CA ARG A 9 12.45 -7.89 -1.47
C ARG A 9 13.52 -7.63 -0.40
N ALA A 10 14.23 -8.68 -0.01
CA ALA A 10 15.31 -8.55 0.95
C ALA A 10 16.46 -7.69 0.37
N ILE A 11 17.00 -6.79 1.17
CA ILE A 11 18.22 -6.03 0.89
C ILE A 11 19.26 -6.47 1.93
N ASP A 12 20.38 -7.03 1.46
CA ASP A 12 21.43 -7.60 2.32
C ASP A 12 20.90 -8.60 3.37
N GLY A 13 19.92 -9.42 2.97
CA GLY A 13 19.29 -10.44 3.81
C GLY A 13 18.25 -9.91 4.80
N LYS A 14 17.99 -8.59 4.86
CA LYS A 14 16.98 -7.98 5.73
C LYS A 14 15.71 -7.68 4.95
N LYS A 15 14.55 -7.97 5.54
CA LYS A 15 13.24 -7.68 4.95
C LYS A 15 12.65 -6.41 5.55
N LEU A 16 11.80 -5.74 4.77
CA LEU A 16 11.04 -4.57 5.23
C LEU A 16 10.29 -4.86 6.54
N ILE A 17 9.67 -6.04 6.63
CA ILE A 17 8.86 -6.44 7.77
C ILE A 17 9.64 -6.44 9.10
N ASP A 18 10.95 -6.71 9.06
CA ASP A 18 11.81 -6.78 10.24
C ASP A 18 11.99 -5.39 10.90
N ALA A 19 11.88 -4.32 10.11
CA ALA A 19 12.02 -2.95 10.58
C ALA A 19 10.71 -2.38 11.18
N VAL A 20 9.55 -2.94 10.82
CA VAL A 20 8.24 -2.38 11.16
C VAL A 20 8.03 -2.20 12.67
N PRO A 21 8.35 -3.18 13.55
CA PRO A 21 8.15 -3.01 14.99
C PRO A 21 8.95 -1.82 15.55
N SER A 22 10.17 -1.63 15.08
CA SER A 22 11.03 -0.51 15.51
C SER A 22 10.49 0.82 14.99
N LEU A 23 10.11 0.89 13.71
CA LEU A 23 9.53 2.08 13.10
C LEU A 23 8.22 2.49 13.80
N ALA A 24 7.32 1.53 14.05
CA ALA A 24 6.06 1.75 14.74
C ALA A 24 6.27 2.24 16.17
N ARG A 25 7.20 1.62 16.92
CA ARG A 25 7.54 2.06 18.28
C ARG A 25 8.07 3.49 18.29
N ILE A 26 9.07 3.80 17.47
CA ILE A 26 9.67 5.15 17.39
C ILE A 26 8.62 6.18 16.96
N ALA A 27 7.79 5.84 15.97
CA ALA A 27 6.74 6.72 15.49
C ALA A 27 5.75 7.09 16.60
N ARG A 28 5.26 6.07 17.31
CA ARG A 28 4.36 6.24 18.46
C ARG A 28 4.98 7.06 19.58
N GLU A 29 6.20 6.72 20.00
CA GLU A 29 6.90 7.41 21.10
C GLU A 29 7.16 8.91 20.80
N ASN A 30 7.26 9.28 19.53
CA ASN A 30 7.49 10.66 19.10
C ASN A 30 6.23 11.36 18.59
N GLY A 31 5.06 10.70 18.65
CA GLY A 31 3.79 11.26 18.15
C GLY A 31 3.82 11.59 16.65
N VAL A 32 4.62 10.88 15.85
CA VAL A 32 4.71 11.09 14.40
C VAL A 32 3.91 10.04 13.64
N ARG A 33 3.18 10.48 12.61
CA ARG A 33 2.45 9.60 11.70
C ARG A 33 3.41 8.73 10.88
N LEU A 34 3.11 7.45 10.78
CA LEU A 34 3.88 6.47 9.99
C LEU A 34 3.12 6.08 8.73
N SER A 35 3.81 5.96 7.60
CA SER A 35 3.17 5.61 6.33
C SER A 35 4.02 4.68 5.48
N PHE A 36 3.34 3.87 4.69
CA PHE A 36 3.97 2.91 3.79
C PHE A 36 3.44 3.06 2.38
N VAL A 37 4.35 3.09 1.41
CA VAL A 37 4.04 2.68 0.04
C VAL A 37 3.88 1.16 0.07
N GLY A 38 2.67 0.70 -0.18
CA GLY A 38 2.26 -0.68 -0.02
C GLY A 38 2.35 -1.53 -1.29
N GLY A 39 1.66 -2.66 -1.26
CA GLY A 39 1.44 -3.52 -2.42
C GLY A 39 -0.04 -3.76 -2.69
N ALA A 40 -0.38 -4.00 -3.96
CA ALA A 40 -1.74 -4.30 -4.40
C ALA A 40 -2.24 -5.68 -3.95
N ALA A 41 -1.32 -6.63 -3.73
CA ALA A 41 -1.66 -8.04 -3.50
C ALA A 41 -2.56 -8.30 -2.28
N SER A 42 -2.55 -7.41 -1.27
CA SER A 42 -3.40 -7.51 -0.08
C SER A 42 -4.80 -6.90 -0.25
N LEU A 43 -5.10 -6.29 -1.40
CA LEU A 43 -6.44 -5.81 -1.75
C LEU A 43 -7.35 -6.98 -2.09
N LEU A 44 -8.65 -6.84 -1.83
CA LEU A 44 -9.67 -7.80 -2.23
C LEU A 44 -10.01 -7.61 -3.71
N VAL A 45 -10.28 -8.70 -4.43
CA VAL A 45 -10.74 -8.63 -5.83
C VAL A 45 -12.17 -8.13 -5.98
N ALA A 46 -12.97 -8.28 -4.92
CA ALA A 46 -14.33 -7.78 -4.79
C ALA A 46 -14.68 -7.70 -3.29
N GLU A 47 -15.76 -6.99 -2.94
CA GLU A 47 -16.28 -6.95 -1.58
C GLU A 47 -16.58 -8.37 -1.07
N GLY A 48 -16.01 -8.76 0.07
CA GLY A 48 -16.13 -10.11 0.63
C GLY A 48 -15.40 -11.21 -0.16
N GLY A 49 -14.70 -10.87 -1.24
CA GLY A 49 -13.92 -11.80 -2.07
C GLY A 49 -12.54 -12.12 -1.50
N PRO A 50 -11.76 -12.97 -2.19
CA PRO A 50 -10.37 -13.26 -1.80
C PRO A 50 -9.47 -12.03 -2.00
N ARG A 51 -8.30 -12.02 -1.36
CA ARG A 51 -7.24 -11.08 -1.70
C ARG A 51 -6.69 -11.42 -3.08
N LEU A 52 -6.18 -10.43 -3.81
CA LEU A 52 -5.49 -10.62 -5.09
C LEU A 52 -4.37 -11.67 -4.96
N PHE A 53 -3.62 -11.65 -3.85
CA PHE A 53 -2.60 -12.64 -3.51
C PHE A 53 -3.09 -14.09 -3.45
N ASP A 54 -4.34 -14.30 -3.02
CA ASP A 54 -4.93 -15.63 -2.82
C ASP A 54 -5.60 -16.18 -4.09
N THR A 55 -5.58 -15.41 -5.18
CA THR A 55 -6.15 -15.84 -6.46
C THR A 55 -5.26 -16.87 -7.17
N PRO A 56 -5.85 -17.85 -7.90
CA PRO A 56 -5.09 -18.79 -8.72
C PRO A 56 -4.21 -18.12 -9.79
N GLU A 57 -4.63 -16.96 -10.28
CA GLU A 57 -3.98 -16.21 -11.36
C GLU A 57 -2.78 -15.38 -10.86
N PHE A 58 -2.56 -15.26 -9.55
CA PHE A 58 -1.47 -14.47 -9.00
C PHE A 58 -0.10 -15.06 -9.37
N PRO A 59 0.81 -14.31 -10.03
CA PRO A 59 2.10 -14.81 -10.45
C PRO A 59 2.95 -15.30 -9.26
N ALA A 60 3.38 -16.56 -9.31
CA ALA A 60 4.11 -17.19 -8.22
C ALA A 60 5.43 -16.46 -7.89
N GLU A 61 6.08 -15.87 -8.89
CA GLU A 61 7.32 -15.11 -8.74
C GLU A 61 7.20 -13.88 -7.85
N TYR A 62 5.99 -13.28 -7.75
CA TYR A 62 5.76 -12.11 -6.92
C TYR A 62 5.32 -12.46 -5.49
N LYS A 63 5.11 -13.73 -5.15
CA LYS A 63 4.51 -14.12 -3.86
C LYS A 63 5.38 -13.73 -2.66
N ASP A 64 6.69 -13.88 -2.74
CA ASP A 64 7.58 -13.54 -1.63
C ASP A 64 7.56 -12.02 -1.33
N GLU A 65 7.60 -11.21 -2.39
CA GLU A 65 7.55 -9.75 -2.29
C GLU A 65 6.17 -9.28 -1.83
N ALA A 66 5.11 -9.75 -2.50
CA ALA A 66 3.73 -9.42 -2.18
C ALA A 66 3.34 -9.82 -0.74
N GLY A 67 3.77 -10.99 -0.29
CA GLY A 67 3.54 -11.48 1.06
C GLY A 67 4.18 -10.59 2.12
N SER A 68 5.36 -10.03 1.83
CA SER A 68 6.05 -9.13 2.75
C SER A 68 5.26 -7.82 2.96
N HIS A 69 4.76 -7.19 1.88
CA HIS A 69 3.90 -6.00 1.99
C HIS A 69 2.56 -6.30 2.69
N ALA A 70 1.97 -7.48 2.47
CA ALA A 70 0.77 -7.91 3.18
C ALA A 70 1.04 -8.10 4.69
N GLY A 71 2.19 -8.66 5.04
CA GLY A 71 2.64 -8.80 6.43
C GLY A 71 2.83 -7.45 7.13
N VAL A 72 3.41 -6.46 6.45
CA VAL A 72 3.52 -5.08 6.96
C VAL A 72 2.14 -4.51 7.31
N LEU A 73 1.15 -4.64 6.41
CA LEU A 73 -0.21 -4.17 6.67
C LEU A 73 -0.85 -4.90 7.87
N GLY A 74 -0.62 -6.21 8.00
CA GLY A 74 -1.05 -6.98 9.17
C GLY A 74 -0.48 -6.42 10.47
N LEU A 75 0.84 -6.22 10.52
CA LEU A 75 1.52 -5.66 11.68
C LEU A 75 1.03 -4.26 12.05
N LEU A 76 0.70 -3.42 11.06
CA LEU A 76 0.13 -2.09 11.29
C LEU A 76 -1.26 -2.14 11.92
N ARG A 77 -2.11 -3.07 11.46
CA ARG A 77 -3.47 -3.27 12.01
C ARG A 77 -3.45 -3.73 13.47
N GLU A 78 -2.40 -4.45 13.87
CA GLU A 78 -2.18 -4.90 15.24
C GLU A 78 -1.59 -3.81 16.16
N GLN A 79 -1.16 -2.66 15.62
CA GLN A 79 -0.57 -1.59 16.44
C GLN A 79 -1.63 -0.93 17.34
N PRO A 80 -1.24 -0.51 18.55
CA PRO A 80 -2.13 0.15 19.50
C PRO A 80 -2.61 1.51 18.98
N GLU A 81 -3.68 2.05 19.58
CA GLU A 81 -4.33 3.29 19.14
C GLU A 81 -3.42 4.53 19.11
N GLY A 82 -2.38 4.53 19.95
CA GLY A 82 -1.40 5.62 19.99
C GLY A 82 -0.52 5.75 18.74
N LEU A 83 -0.54 4.78 17.82
CA LEU A 83 0.13 4.92 16.53
C LEU A 83 -0.86 5.36 15.45
N ASP A 84 -0.66 6.58 14.95
CA ASP A 84 -1.31 7.02 13.72
C ASP A 84 -0.52 6.53 12.50
N TRP A 85 -1.22 5.88 11.58
CA TRP A 85 -0.62 5.39 10.35
C TRP A 85 -1.57 5.42 9.17
N PHE A 86 -1.03 5.42 7.96
CA PHE A 86 -1.76 5.06 6.76
C PHE A 86 -0.94 4.14 5.85
N TYR A 87 -1.61 3.35 5.04
CA TYR A 87 -0.98 2.44 4.09
C TYR A 87 -1.64 2.63 2.73
N VAL A 88 -0.84 2.89 1.70
CA VAL A 88 -1.39 3.09 0.34
C VAL A 88 -1.07 1.87 -0.49
N SER A 89 -2.08 1.05 -0.79
CA SER A 89 -1.94 0.00 -1.79
C SER A 89 -2.01 0.65 -3.18
N PRO A 90 -0.97 0.53 -4.04
CA PRO A 90 -1.12 0.92 -5.43
C PRO A 90 -2.15 0.04 -6.15
N ALA A 91 -2.53 0.45 -7.37
CA ALA A 91 -3.28 -0.40 -8.29
C ALA A 91 -2.51 -1.70 -8.63
N ALA A 92 -3.19 -2.70 -9.17
CA ALA A 92 -2.56 -3.97 -9.54
C ALA A 92 -1.46 -3.79 -10.60
N GLU A 93 -1.68 -2.91 -11.57
CA GLU A 93 -0.65 -2.46 -12.51
C GLU A 93 -0.06 -1.13 -12.05
N PHE A 94 1.14 -1.22 -11.47
CA PHE A 94 1.92 -0.08 -10.97
C PHE A 94 3.41 -0.39 -11.02
N GLY A 95 4.24 0.62 -11.30
CA GLY A 95 5.70 0.50 -11.30
C GLY A 95 6.34 1.28 -12.44
N ALA A 96 7.67 1.30 -12.47
CA ALA A 96 8.45 2.05 -13.47
C ALA A 96 8.23 1.55 -14.91
N TRP A 97 7.74 0.32 -15.08
CA TRP A 97 7.38 -0.28 -16.37
C TRP A 97 5.94 0.02 -16.80
N THR A 98 5.12 0.59 -15.92
CA THR A 98 3.75 1.00 -16.24
C THR A 98 3.77 2.47 -16.63
N PRO A 99 3.76 2.80 -17.93
CA PRO A 99 3.71 4.20 -18.36
C PRO A 99 2.46 4.85 -17.78
N GLY A 100 2.64 6.00 -17.16
CA GLY A 100 1.55 6.82 -16.64
C GLY A 100 1.70 8.24 -17.16
N GLU A 101 0.58 8.84 -17.55
CA GLU A 101 0.48 10.28 -17.72
C GLU A 101 0.01 10.87 -16.40
N ARG A 102 0.53 12.04 -16.03
CA ARG A 102 0.00 12.81 -14.90
C ARG A 102 -1.38 13.35 -15.27
N ARG A 103 -2.44 12.76 -14.74
CA ARG A 103 -3.83 13.19 -14.99
C ARG A 103 -4.36 14.08 -13.88
N GLY A 104 -3.89 13.87 -12.64
CA GLY A 104 -4.42 14.54 -11.45
C GLY A 104 -5.84 14.06 -11.06
N GLU A 105 -6.34 13.02 -11.72
CA GLU A 105 -7.68 12.46 -11.52
C GLU A 105 -7.59 10.94 -11.35
N PHE A 106 -8.10 10.43 -10.25
CA PHE A 106 -8.13 9.02 -9.90
C PHE A 106 -9.24 8.77 -8.88
N ARG A 107 -9.67 7.52 -8.76
CA ARG A 107 -10.62 7.08 -7.74
C ARG A 107 -9.88 6.61 -6.49
N ILE A 108 -10.43 6.94 -5.33
CA ILE A 108 -9.95 6.47 -4.03
C ILE A 108 -10.84 5.32 -3.57
N GLY A 109 -10.22 4.19 -3.24
CA GLY A 109 -10.87 3.02 -2.67
C GLY A 109 -10.33 2.68 -1.28
N GLY A 110 -10.94 1.69 -0.63
CA GLY A 110 -10.50 1.15 0.66
C GLY A 110 -9.71 -0.14 0.50
N ASP A 111 -10.33 -1.24 0.92
CA ASP A 111 -9.72 -2.58 0.91
C ASP A 111 -9.91 -3.35 -0.40
N VAL A 112 -10.77 -2.88 -1.30
CA VAL A 112 -11.09 -3.53 -2.58
C VAL A 112 -10.33 -2.86 -3.72
N LEU A 113 -9.87 -3.67 -4.70
CA LEU A 113 -9.29 -3.17 -5.94
C LEU A 113 -10.21 -2.18 -6.63
N VAL A 114 -9.63 -1.06 -7.07
CA VAL A 114 -10.29 -0.13 -7.98
C VAL A 114 -9.93 -0.54 -9.41
N THR A 115 -10.95 -0.84 -10.21
CA THR A 115 -10.84 -1.30 -11.59
C THR A 115 -11.70 -0.44 -12.51
N ASP A 116 -11.24 -0.22 -13.74
CA ASP A 116 -12.03 0.42 -14.79
C ASP A 116 -13.13 -0.50 -15.35
N GLU A 117 -13.88 -0.01 -16.34
CA GLU A 117 -14.96 -0.75 -16.99
C GLU A 117 -14.52 -2.05 -17.68
N ASN A 118 -13.23 -2.21 -17.97
CA ASN A 118 -12.65 -3.41 -18.56
C ASN A 118 -12.05 -4.35 -17.49
N GLY A 119 -12.24 -4.03 -16.20
CA GLY A 119 -11.68 -4.79 -15.09
C GLY A 119 -10.20 -4.52 -14.83
N LYS A 120 -9.62 -3.48 -15.44
CA LYS A 120 -8.20 -3.16 -15.30
C LYS A 120 -7.96 -2.24 -14.11
N SER A 121 -7.06 -2.65 -13.21
CA SER A 121 -6.61 -1.81 -12.09
C SER A 121 -5.24 -1.22 -12.41
N HIS A 122 -5.19 0.08 -12.74
CA HIS A 122 -3.94 0.75 -13.12
C HIS A 122 -3.84 2.16 -12.53
N ILE A 123 -2.61 2.58 -12.20
CA ILE A 123 -2.29 3.94 -11.77
C ILE A 123 -0.88 4.33 -12.23
N GLY A 124 -0.72 5.59 -12.64
CA GLY A 124 0.59 6.16 -12.96
C GLY A 124 1.37 6.55 -11.70
N GLY A 125 2.71 6.57 -11.80
CA GLY A 125 3.59 6.98 -10.70
C GLY A 125 3.27 8.39 -10.17
N ASP A 126 3.07 9.34 -11.07
CA ASP A 126 2.79 10.73 -10.74
C ASP A 126 1.47 10.88 -9.96
N ASP A 127 0.40 10.23 -10.41
CA ASP A 127 -0.92 10.32 -9.75
C ASP A 127 -0.97 9.53 -8.43
N PHE A 128 -0.24 8.41 -8.34
CA PHE A 128 -0.03 7.74 -7.04
C PHE A 128 0.71 8.65 -6.05
N ALA A 129 1.74 9.38 -6.51
CA ALA A 129 2.46 10.32 -5.67
C ALA A 129 1.58 11.51 -5.24
N ILE A 130 0.72 12.01 -6.13
CA ILE A 130 -0.29 13.03 -5.78
C ILE A 130 -1.20 12.51 -4.67
N ALA A 131 -1.82 11.34 -4.85
CA ALA A 131 -2.69 10.73 -3.83
C ALA A 131 -1.99 10.57 -2.47
N TYR A 132 -0.71 10.17 -2.50
CA TYR A 132 0.07 9.99 -1.30
C TYR A 132 0.34 11.32 -0.59
N VAL A 133 0.78 12.35 -1.32
CA VAL A 133 1.07 13.68 -0.78
C VAL A 133 -0.21 14.37 -0.29
N ASP A 134 -1.33 14.23 -1.00
CA ASP A 134 -2.63 14.75 -0.57
C ASP A 134 -3.03 14.18 0.79
N GLU A 135 -2.77 12.89 1.05
CA GLU A 135 -3.04 12.26 2.36
C GLU A 135 -2.09 12.76 3.46
N ILE A 136 -0.87 13.19 3.11
CA ILE A 136 0.07 13.84 4.04
C ILE A 136 -0.44 15.21 4.45
N GLU A 137 -0.82 16.03 3.46
CA GLU A 137 -1.23 17.42 3.65
C GLU A 137 -2.63 17.54 4.24
N GLN A 138 -3.55 16.69 3.81
CA GLN A 138 -4.96 16.66 4.22
C GLN A 138 -5.37 15.25 4.67
N PRO A 139 -5.00 14.84 5.89
CA PRO A 139 -5.25 13.49 6.39
C PRO A 139 -6.73 13.10 6.37
N LYS A 140 -7.08 12.07 5.58
CA LYS A 140 -8.42 11.48 5.52
C LYS A 140 -8.47 10.07 6.13
N HIS A 141 -7.33 9.37 6.19
CA HIS A 141 -7.25 7.95 6.55
C HIS A 141 -6.40 7.73 7.81
N ARG A 142 -7.01 7.68 8.99
CA ARG A 142 -6.30 7.40 10.25
C ARG A 142 -6.36 5.91 10.57
N ARG A 143 -5.19 5.29 10.74
CA ARG A 143 -5.02 3.85 11.03
C ARG A 143 -5.74 2.97 10.01
N ALA A 144 -5.63 3.35 8.74
CA ALA A 144 -6.35 2.71 7.65
C ALA A 144 -5.47 2.52 6.42
N ARG A 145 -5.86 1.52 5.61
CA ARG A 145 -5.36 1.33 4.26
C ARG A 145 -6.35 1.94 3.28
N PHE A 146 -5.84 2.57 2.22
CA PHE A 146 -6.61 2.98 1.05
C PHE A 146 -5.86 2.62 -0.23
N THR A 147 -6.53 2.73 -1.36
CA THR A 147 -5.96 2.48 -2.69
C THR A 147 -6.38 3.55 -3.67
N VAL A 148 -5.62 3.70 -4.75
CA VAL A 148 -5.94 4.59 -5.86
C VAL A 148 -5.71 3.90 -7.20
N ALA A 149 -6.65 4.10 -8.12
CA ALA A 149 -6.54 3.70 -9.52
C ALA A 149 -7.43 4.59 -10.38
N TYR A 150 -7.21 4.58 -11.69
CA TYR A 150 -8.12 5.23 -12.65
C TYR A 150 -9.43 4.48 -12.74
#